data_AF-A0A2V8KAL5-F1
#
_entry.id   AF-A0A2V8KAL5-F1
#
_cell.length_a   1.000
_cell.length_b   1.000
_cell.length_c   1.000
_cell.angle_alpha   90.00
_cell.angle_beta   90.00
_cell.angle_gamma   90.00
#
_symmetry.space_group_name_H-M   'P 1'
#
loop_
_entity.id
_entity.type
_entity.pdbx_description
1 polymer ?
#
loop_
_entity_poly.entity_id
_entity_poly.type
_entity_poly.pdbx_seq_one_letter_code
_entity_poly.pdbx_strand_id
1 'polypeptide(L)'
;MTSSHQRTGTHFLLSERLVFEEGSAGRRGFDLPALDVPYQDISQLIESSLLRNEIAGMPELSEVDVVRHFTRLSTWNYHIDLGL
;
A
#
# COMPACT_ATOMS: atom_id res chain seq x y z
N MET A 1 28.81 -13.22 -34.22
CA MET A 1 27.35 -13.21 -34.37
C MET A 1 26.78 -12.38 -33.25
N THR A 2 26.51 -11.10 -33.54
CA THR A 2 26.16 -10.05 -32.58
C THR A 2 24.75 -10.27 -32.03
N SER A 3 24.66 -10.56 -30.73
CA SER A 3 23.39 -10.63 -30.01
C SER A 3 22.77 -9.23 -29.97
N SER A 4 21.66 -9.07 -30.68
CA SER A 4 20.83 -7.88 -30.69
C SER A 4 20.28 -7.63 -29.28
N HIS A 5 20.73 -6.56 -28.62
CA HIS A 5 20.03 -6.03 -27.45
C HIS A 5 18.73 -5.39 -27.91
N GLN A 6 17.62 -6.12 -27.80
CA GLN A 6 16.30 -5.54 -27.97
C GLN A 6 16.08 -4.51 -26.85
N ARG A 7 15.88 -3.24 -27.21
CA ARG A 7 15.41 -2.23 -26.26
C ARG A 7 14.00 -2.63 -25.84
N THR A 8 13.82 -2.99 -24.58
CA THR A 8 12.49 -3.11 -23.97
C THR A 8 11.77 -1.78 -24.16
N GLY A 9 10.62 -1.80 -24.83
CA GLY A 9 9.85 -0.60 -25.14
C GLY A 9 9.62 0.26 -23.89
N THR A 10 9.65 1.57 -24.06
CA THR A 10 9.47 2.59 -23.04
C THR A 10 8.03 2.61 -22.52
N HIS A 11 7.57 1.53 -21.88
CA HIS A 11 6.26 1.49 -21.26
C HIS A 11 6.33 2.23 -19.93
N PHE A 12 6.04 3.53 -19.96
CA PHE A 12 5.85 4.34 -18.76
C PHE A 12 4.63 3.89 -17.95
N LEU A 13 3.68 3.20 -18.58
CA LEU A 13 2.52 2.60 -17.94
C LEU A 13 2.88 1.26 -17.29
N LEU A 14 2.89 1.23 -15.97
CA LEU A 14 3.10 0.01 -15.18
C LEU A 14 1.74 -0.62 -14.89
N SER A 15 1.52 -1.90 -15.26
CA SER A 15 0.28 -2.61 -14.95
C SER A 15 0.10 -2.78 -13.45
N GLU A 16 -1.09 -2.58 -12.90
CA GLU A 16 -1.33 -2.64 -11.45
C GLU A 16 -2.61 -3.42 -11.16
N ARG A 17 -2.56 -4.27 -10.13
CA ARG A 17 -3.72 -5.05 -9.66
C ARG A 17 -4.50 -4.25 -8.61
N LEU A 18 -5.67 -4.74 -8.21
CA LEU A 18 -6.38 -4.11 -7.10
C LEU A 18 -5.56 -4.30 -5.81
N VAL A 19 -5.48 -3.25 -4.99
CA VAL A 19 -4.77 -3.28 -3.70
C VAL A 19 -5.26 -4.40 -2.77
N PHE A 20 -6.51 -4.84 -2.94
CA PHE A 20 -7.16 -5.92 -2.19
C PHE A 20 -6.77 -7.35 -2.65
N GLU A 21 -6.13 -7.48 -3.81
CA GLU A 21 -5.63 -8.75 -4.36
C GLU A 21 -4.16 -8.99 -4.01
N GLU A 22 -3.53 -8.03 -3.35
CA GLU A 22 -2.14 -8.05 -2.91
C GLU A 22 -2.04 -8.33 -1.40
N GLY A 23 -0.83 -8.61 -0.93
CA GLY A 23 -0.55 -8.74 0.50
C GLY A 23 -0.75 -10.16 1.05
N SER A 24 -0.87 -10.24 2.38
CA SER A 24 -1.11 -11.50 3.09
C SER A 24 -1.65 -11.22 4.49
N ALA A 25 -2.46 -12.13 5.03
CA ALA A 25 -2.96 -12.03 6.41
C ALA A 25 -1.84 -11.81 7.44
N GLY A 26 -2.10 -10.92 8.40
CA GLY A 26 -1.18 -10.46 9.44
C GLY A 26 -0.14 -9.42 9.00
N ARG A 27 -0.11 -9.02 7.72
CA ARG A 27 0.91 -8.08 7.22
C ARG A 27 0.57 -6.64 7.58
N ARG A 28 1.57 -5.92 8.08
CA ARG A 28 1.44 -4.53 8.52
C ARG A 28 2.38 -3.61 7.74
N GLY A 29 1.85 -2.45 7.37
CA GLY A 29 2.58 -1.43 6.60
C GLY A 29 3.16 -0.33 7.48
N PHE A 30 3.16 -0.53 8.79
CA PHE A 30 3.64 0.42 9.78
C PHE A 30 4.44 -0.32 10.84
N ASP A 31 5.44 0.38 11.38
CA ASP A 31 6.14 0.00 12.59
C ASP A 31 6.15 1.22 13.52
N LEU A 32 5.36 1.15 14.58
CA LEU A 32 5.25 2.23 15.55
C LEU A 32 6.24 1.99 16.68
N PRO A 33 6.90 3.04 17.20
CA PRO A 33 7.76 2.89 18.37
C PRO A 33 6.97 2.40 19.58
N ALA A 34 7.67 1.85 20.56
CA ALA A 34 7.07 1.52 21.84
C ALA A 34 6.40 2.76 22.46
N LEU A 35 5.27 2.56 23.15
CA LEU A 35 4.58 3.63 23.85
C LEU A 35 5.50 4.28 24.88
N ASP A 36 5.55 5.60 24.87
CA ASP A 36 6.23 6.44 25.85
C ASP A 36 5.38 6.72 27.10
N VAL A 37 4.13 6.23 27.08
CA VAL A 37 3.14 6.37 28.15
C VAL A 37 2.59 4.98 28.54
N PRO A 38 2.01 4.84 29.74
CA PRO A 38 1.34 3.61 30.14
C PRO A 38 0.22 3.21 29.16
N TYR A 39 0.18 1.93 28.79
CA TYR A 39 -0.88 1.38 27.95
C TYR A 39 -2.24 1.47 28.66
N GLN A 40 -3.28 1.82 27.90
CA GLN A 40 -4.65 1.84 28.39
C GLN A 40 -5.57 1.19 27.35
N ASP A 41 -6.43 0.29 27.81
CA ASP A 41 -7.37 -0.42 26.95
C ASP A 41 -8.47 0.54 26.47
N ILE A 42 -8.73 0.55 25.16
CA ILE A 42 -9.69 1.48 24.56
C ILE A 42 -11.12 1.29 25.07
N SER A 43 -11.48 0.07 25.49
CA SER A 43 -12.79 -0.24 26.09
C SER A 43 -13.02 0.43 27.44
N GLN A 44 -11.96 0.88 28.10
CA GLN A 44 -12.02 1.64 29.36
C GLN A 44 -12.12 3.15 29.13
N LEU A 45 -11.83 3.60 27.91
CA LEU A 45 -11.75 5.02 27.54
C LEU A 45 -13.00 5.50 26.79
N ILE A 46 -13.62 4.61 26.01
CA ILE A 46 -14.73 4.93 25.11
C ILE A 46 -15.88 3.97 25.38
N GLU A 47 -17.11 4.49 25.43
CA GLU A 47 -18.31 3.67 25.59
C GLU A 47 -18.44 2.65 24.44
N SER A 48 -18.76 1.39 24.78
CA SER A 48 -18.83 0.28 23.81
C SER A 48 -19.73 0.54 22.60
N SER A 49 -20.81 1.32 22.77
CA SER A 49 -21.75 1.70 21.71
C SER A 49 -21.12 2.59 20.63
N LEU A 50 -19.99 3.24 20.94
CA LEU A 50 -19.23 4.12 20.05
C LEU A 50 -18.02 3.41 19.42
N LEU A 51 -17.70 2.18 19.85
CA LEU A 51 -16.60 1.41 19.30
C LEU A 51 -17.02 0.72 17.99
N ARG A 52 -16.17 0.84 16.97
CA ARG A 52 -16.37 0.19 15.67
C ARG A 52 -15.76 -1.20 15.68
N ASN A 53 -16.47 -2.18 15.11
CA ASN A 53 -15.92 -3.50 14.82
C ASN A 53 -14.77 -3.44 13.80
N GLU A 54 -14.00 -4.52 13.70
CA GLU A 54 -12.94 -4.66 12.69
C GLU A 54 -13.46 -4.49 11.25
N ILE A 55 -12.61 -4.03 10.33
CA ILE A 55 -12.95 -3.90 8.90
C ILE A 55 -12.68 -5.22 8.21
N ALA A 56 -13.74 -5.96 7.89
CA ALA A 56 -13.62 -7.14 7.06
C ALA A 56 -13.11 -6.76 5.66
N GLY A 57 -12.10 -7.48 5.15
CA GLY A 57 -11.56 -7.30 3.80
C GLY A 57 -10.64 -6.09 3.62
N MET A 58 -10.16 -5.48 4.72
CA MET A 58 -9.12 -4.45 4.63
C MET A 58 -7.81 -5.08 4.10
N PRO A 59 -7.10 -4.47 3.15
CA PRO A 59 -5.86 -5.03 2.62
C PRO A 59 -4.75 -4.97 3.66
N GLU A 60 -4.02 -6.08 3.79
CA GLU A 60 -2.91 -6.25 4.71
C GLU A 60 -1.59 -6.26 3.93
N LEU A 61 -0.91 -5.10 3.92
CA LEU A 61 0.22 -4.80 3.03
C LEU A 61 1.43 -4.33 3.83
N SER A 62 2.64 -4.59 3.33
CA SER A 62 3.86 -3.97 3.87
C SER A 62 4.02 -2.55 3.32
N GLU A 63 4.86 -1.73 3.95
CA GLU A 63 5.14 -0.37 3.46
C GLU A 63 5.63 -0.38 2.01
N VAL A 64 6.50 -1.33 1.66
CA VAL A 64 7.03 -1.49 0.30
C VAL A 64 5.91 -1.86 -0.69
N ASP A 65 4.96 -2.70 -0.29
CA ASP A 65 3.83 -3.06 -1.15
C ASP A 65 2.94 -1.83 -1.43
N VAL A 66 2.67 -1.03 -0.40
CA VAL A 66 1.89 0.23 -0.53
C VAL A 66 2.59 1.22 -1.46
N VAL A 67 3.89 1.46 -1.26
CA VAL A 67 4.68 2.37 -2.10
C VAL A 67 4.68 1.89 -3.55
N ARG A 68 4.90 0.59 -3.79
CA ARG A 68 4.88 0.02 -5.15
C ARG A 68 3.51 0.17 -5.81
N HIS A 69 2.44 -0.16 -5.11
CA HIS A 69 1.08 -0.05 -5.62
C HIS A 69 0.77 1.37 -6.09
N PHE A 70 0.95 2.36 -5.20
CA PHE A 70 0.64 3.75 -5.54
C PHE A 70 1.59 4.37 -6.56
N THR A 71 2.87 3.94 -6.60
CA THR A 71 3.82 4.38 -7.64
C THR A 71 3.44 3.85 -9.01
N ARG A 72 2.96 2.59 -9.10
CA ARG A 72 2.51 2.00 -10.37
C ARG A 72 1.18 2.62 -10.80
N LEU A 73 0.25 2.78 -9.86
CA LEU A 73 -1.04 3.44 -10.11
C LEU A 73 -0.86 4.89 -10.57
N SER A 74 0.13 5.63 -10.05
CA SER A 74 0.35 7.01 -10.46
C SER A 74 0.70 7.13 -11.93
N THR A 75 1.33 6.11 -12.54
CA THR A 75 1.66 6.13 -13.97
C THR A 75 0.44 6.19 -14.88
N TRP A 76 -0.75 5.87 -14.36
CA TRP A 76 -2.00 5.96 -15.10
C TRP A 76 -2.61 7.36 -15.09
N ASN A 77 -2.06 8.28 -14.28
CA ASN A 77 -2.46 9.68 -14.26
C ASN A 77 -1.67 10.48 -15.30
N TYR A 78 -2.22 11.64 -15.68
CA TYR A 78 -1.50 12.61 -16.51
C TYR A 78 -0.36 13.28 -15.71
N HIS A 79 0.83 13.27 -16.28
CA HIS A 79 2.08 13.83 -15.79
C HIS A 79 2.50 15.01 -16.67
N ILE A 80 2.22 16.25 -16.23
CA ILE A 80 2.53 17.48 -16.97
C ILE A 80 4.01 17.56 -17.36
N ASP A 81 4.93 17.21 -16.45
CA ASP A 81 6.38 17.25 -16.68
C ASP A 81 6.86 16.24 -17.74
N LEU A 82 6.09 15.15 -17.93
CA LEU A 82 6.38 14.11 -18.90
C LEU A 82 5.55 14.25 -20.20
N GLY A 83 4.52 15.09 -20.19
CA GLY A 83 3.58 15.26 -21.30
C GLY A 83 2.74 14.02 -21.62
N LEU A 84 2.56 13.12 -20.64
CA LEU A 84 1.87 11.83 -20.76
C LEU A 84 0.62 11.81 -19.89
#